data_AF-A0A971L577-F1
#
_entry.id   AF-A0A971L577-F1
#
_cell.length_a   1.000
_cell.length_b   1.000
_cell.length_c   1.000
_cell.angle_alpha   90.00
_cell.angle_beta   90.00
_cell.angle_gamma   90.00
#
_symmetry.space_group_name_H-M   'P 1'
#
loop_
_entity.id
_entity.type
_entity.pdbx_description
1 polymer ?
#
loop_
_entity_poly.entity_id
_entity_poly.type
_entity_poly.pdbx_seq_one_letter_code
_entity_poly.pdbx_strand_id
1 'polypeptide(L)'
;FTMLGGIPNSEIAQLHQYWQAFPQLHEALFVAKSAAYSELAIAKQDVNATITLHPQVIEFISAYNQAFAGFDDYLINTLIQGWQAVNRNQQEPELSTELFTRLSSVALIDKYQAYQFLNNQWQVISADLEMMQTEGFAATKQVDPNIVVKKVKGKDTEVQDGWKGHIMPFDLVQQTYLSDDLAALAKQENRLVEIASTLEEILESLSEEDKEQDTVKESKDGFANAEVAKAAKAFLKEQKDNKVKFTEESPEPEVSYKAKIIRASKLIDEDKALKKAVKDAQIALHLKTKTTIEGLTDDQVNELLHLKWITPLSLELAAMPSAVITQLTSQVQALADKYAVTYSQVANEIKTTEQELADMMGELTGNEFDMQGLAELTSLLKGE
;
A
#
# COMPACT_ATOMS: atom_id res chain seq x y z
N PHE A 1 -31.04 14.86 -10.18
CA PHE A 1 -30.45 15.41 -11.42
C PHE A 1 -31.02 16.79 -11.67
N THR A 2 -30.17 17.79 -11.96
CA THR A 2 -30.62 19.14 -12.29
C THR A 2 -31.04 19.18 -13.76
N MET A 3 -32.14 19.88 -14.09
CA MET A 3 -32.67 19.91 -15.46
C MET A 3 -31.71 20.56 -16.49
N LEU A 4 -30.78 21.41 -16.04
CA LEU A 4 -29.90 22.21 -16.91
C LEU A 4 -28.39 22.00 -16.61
N GLY A 5 -28.05 21.01 -15.79
CA GLY A 5 -26.69 20.82 -15.27
C GLY A 5 -26.25 21.89 -14.28
N GLY A 6 -25.04 21.75 -13.74
CA GLY A 6 -24.45 22.68 -12.77
C GLY A 6 -24.53 22.20 -11.31
N ILE A 7 -23.52 22.60 -10.55
CA ILE A 7 -23.29 22.28 -9.13
C ILE A 7 -24.06 23.31 -8.27
N PRO A 8 -24.93 22.89 -7.33
CA PRO A 8 -25.63 23.82 -6.44
C PRO A 8 -24.66 24.65 -5.60
N ASN A 9 -24.89 25.96 -5.53
CA ASN A 9 -24.07 26.86 -4.70
C ASN A 9 -24.11 26.47 -3.21
N SER A 10 -25.21 25.85 -2.75
CA SER A 10 -25.34 25.34 -1.39
C SER A 10 -24.40 24.16 -1.09
N GLU A 11 -24.07 23.32 -2.06
CA GLU A 11 -23.12 22.22 -1.88
C GLU A 11 -21.67 22.72 -1.93
N ILE A 12 -21.36 23.67 -2.82
CA ILE A 12 -20.05 24.35 -2.81
C ILE A 12 -19.84 25.07 -1.47
N ALA A 13 -20.87 25.71 -0.92
CA ALA A 13 -20.80 26.40 0.37
C ALA A 13 -20.54 25.48 1.56
N GLN A 14 -20.78 24.16 1.46
CA GLN A 14 -20.42 23.23 2.55
C GLN A 14 -18.90 23.21 2.78
N LEU A 15 -18.11 23.47 1.72
CA LEU A 15 -16.65 23.57 1.75
C LEU A 15 -16.15 24.97 2.22
N HIS A 16 -17.01 25.77 2.85
CA HIS A 16 -16.72 27.16 3.25
C HIS A 16 -15.38 27.37 3.97
N GLN A 17 -14.94 26.45 4.83
CA GLN A 17 -13.66 26.55 5.51
C GLN A 17 -12.49 26.69 4.52
N TYR A 18 -12.52 25.93 3.42
CA TYR A 18 -11.52 25.98 2.36
C TYR A 18 -11.58 27.30 1.59
N TRP A 19 -12.77 27.82 1.33
CA TRP A 19 -12.95 29.06 0.59
C TRP A 19 -12.59 30.30 1.40
N GLN A 20 -12.70 30.23 2.73
CA GLN A 20 -12.17 31.26 3.61
C GLN A 20 -10.63 31.30 3.56
N ALA A 21 -9.97 30.15 3.47
CA ALA A 21 -8.52 30.06 3.37
C ALA A 21 -8.00 30.31 1.93
N PHE A 22 -8.76 29.88 0.92
CA PHE A 22 -8.38 29.88 -0.50
C PHE A 22 -9.43 30.57 -1.39
N PRO A 23 -9.70 31.88 -1.19
CA PRO A 23 -10.75 32.57 -1.94
C PRO A 23 -10.48 32.62 -3.45
N GLN A 24 -9.22 32.75 -3.87
CA GLN A 24 -8.86 32.79 -5.31
C GLN A 24 -8.93 31.40 -5.94
N LEU A 25 -8.65 30.35 -5.16
CA LEU A 25 -8.85 28.98 -5.64
C LEU A 25 -10.33 28.70 -5.93
N HIS A 26 -11.23 29.18 -5.08
CA HIS A 26 -12.68 29.06 -5.35
C HIS A 26 -13.04 29.71 -6.69
N GLU A 27 -12.55 30.91 -6.98
CA GLU A 27 -12.77 31.62 -8.25
C GLU A 27 -12.14 30.89 -9.44
N ALA A 28 -11.00 30.22 -9.25
CA ALA A 28 -10.34 29.42 -10.27
C ALA A 28 -11.09 28.11 -10.58
N LEU A 29 -11.84 27.57 -9.61
CA LEU A 29 -12.56 26.30 -9.74
C LEU A 29 -14.00 26.47 -10.24
N PHE A 30 -14.69 27.54 -9.83
CA PHE A 30 -16.13 27.67 -10.06
C PHE A 30 -16.50 28.99 -10.72
N VAL A 31 -17.34 28.91 -11.75
CA VAL A 31 -17.96 30.07 -12.41
C VAL A 31 -19.48 30.02 -12.24
N ALA A 32 -20.09 31.18 -11.99
CA ALA A 32 -21.52 31.28 -11.80
C ALA A 32 -22.28 30.97 -13.10
N LYS A 33 -23.19 29.99 -13.05
CA LYS A 33 -24.09 29.63 -14.15
C LYS A 33 -25.46 30.28 -14.01
N SER A 34 -25.92 30.42 -12.77
CA SER A 34 -27.17 31.10 -12.39
C SER A 34 -27.12 31.55 -10.93
N ALA A 35 -28.18 32.20 -10.44
CA ALA A 35 -28.27 32.62 -9.03
C ALA A 35 -28.11 31.47 -8.02
N ALA A 36 -28.51 30.24 -8.39
CA ALA A 36 -28.50 29.08 -7.49
C ALA A 36 -27.44 28.01 -7.83
N TYR A 37 -26.79 28.11 -8.99
CA TYR A 37 -25.90 27.07 -9.52
C TYR A 37 -24.63 27.66 -10.13
N SER A 38 -23.53 26.94 -9.97
CA SER A 38 -22.24 27.19 -10.60
C SER A 38 -21.83 26.00 -11.47
N GLU A 39 -20.80 26.17 -12.29
CA GLU A 39 -20.16 25.08 -13.01
C GLU A 39 -18.65 25.15 -12.81
N LEU A 40 -17.95 24.05 -13.13
CA LEU A 40 -16.49 24.07 -13.09
C LEU A 40 -15.97 25.02 -14.18
N ALA A 41 -15.08 25.92 -13.80
CA ALA A 41 -14.37 26.80 -14.72
C ALA A 41 -13.28 26.08 -15.53
N ILE A 42 -12.96 24.85 -15.13
CA ILE A 42 -11.90 24.00 -15.70
C ILE A 42 -12.46 22.65 -16.13
N ALA A 43 -11.70 21.90 -16.92
CA ALA A 43 -12.07 20.54 -17.25
C ALA A 43 -11.96 19.64 -16.00
N LYS A 44 -12.83 18.62 -15.94
CA LYS A 44 -12.93 17.69 -14.81
C LYS A 44 -11.58 17.02 -14.48
N GLN A 45 -10.83 16.62 -15.50
CA GLN A 45 -9.52 15.98 -15.33
C GLN A 45 -8.44 16.91 -14.75
N ASP A 46 -8.64 18.23 -14.83
CA ASP A 46 -7.65 19.23 -14.42
C ASP A 46 -7.87 19.71 -12.97
N VAL A 47 -8.91 19.23 -12.27
CA VAL A 47 -9.25 19.64 -10.89
C VAL A 47 -8.06 19.44 -9.95
N ASN A 48 -7.45 18.25 -9.96
CA ASN A 48 -6.33 17.96 -9.09
C ASN A 48 -5.12 18.86 -9.38
N ALA A 49 -4.75 18.99 -10.66
CA ALA A 49 -3.62 19.84 -11.06
C ALA A 49 -3.87 21.32 -10.71
N THR A 50 -5.10 21.80 -10.91
CA THR A 50 -5.48 23.19 -10.61
C THR A 50 -5.39 23.48 -9.13
N ILE A 51 -5.87 22.57 -8.26
CA ILE A 51 -5.80 22.74 -6.81
C ILE A 51 -4.35 22.66 -6.32
N THR A 52 -3.63 21.60 -6.69
CA THR A 52 -2.28 21.33 -6.17
C THR A 52 -1.24 22.37 -6.60
N LEU A 53 -1.38 22.94 -7.80
CA LEU A 53 -0.48 23.96 -8.33
C LEU A 53 -0.93 25.40 -8.03
N HIS A 54 -2.07 25.58 -7.34
CA HIS A 54 -2.58 26.91 -7.06
C HIS A 54 -1.67 27.69 -6.10
N PRO A 55 -1.37 28.97 -6.36
CA PRO A 55 -0.48 29.77 -5.50
C PRO A 55 -0.87 29.76 -4.01
N GLN A 56 -2.17 29.90 -3.70
CA GLN A 56 -2.63 29.88 -2.30
C GLN A 56 -2.43 28.52 -1.61
N VAL A 57 -2.47 27.41 -2.36
CA VAL A 57 -2.21 26.07 -1.80
C VAL A 57 -0.71 25.87 -1.57
N ILE A 58 0.12 26.33 -2.51
CA ILE A 58 1.58 26.32 -2.35
C ILE A 58 2.01 27.19 -1.16
N GLU A 59 1.45 28.39 -1.02
CA GLU A 59 1.69 29.29 0.11
C GLU A 59 1.26 28.67 1.44
N PHE A 60 0.11 27.99 1.48
CA PHE A 60 -0.35 27.27 2.67
C PHE A 60 0.62 26.16 3.10
N ILE A 61 1.06 25.32 2.17
CA ILE A 61 2.04 24.26 2.45
C ILE A 61 3.37 24.88 2.91
N SER A 62 3.81 25.95 2.25
CA SER A 62 5.03 26.67 2.64
C SER A 62 4.94 27.28 4.05
N ALA A 63 3.80 27.89 4.39
CA ALA A 63 3.56 28.47 5.71
C ALA A 63 3.55 27.40 6.80
N TYR A 64 2.94 26.23 6.53
CA TYR A 64 2.99 25.09 7.44
C TYR A 64 4.44 24.61 7.66
N ASN A 65 5.18 24.37 6.58
CA ASN A 65 6.57 23.90 6.67
C ASN A 65 7.45 24.91 7.43
N GLN A 66 7.21 26.20 7.25
CA GLN A 66 7.92 27.25 7.99
C GLN A 66 7.56 27.25 9.47
N ALA A 67 6.29 27.03 9.84
CA ALA A 67 5.85 26.94 11.22
C ALA A 67 6.46 25.74 11.97
N PHE A 68 6.69 24.63 11.26
CA PHE A 68 7.32 23.42 11.80
C PHE A 68 8.86 23.39 11.64
N ALA A 69 9.46 24.40 11.01
CA ALA A 69 10.91 24.47 10.91
C ALA A 69 11.56 24.42 12.31
N GLY A 70 12.58 23.57 12.45
CA GLY A 70 13.30 23.35 13.70
C GLY A 70 12.52 22.59 14.79
N PHE A 71 11.32 22.07 14.51
CA PHE A 71 10.59 21.25 15.49
C PHE A 71 11.31 19.92 15.76
N ASP A 72 11.89 19.31 14.72
CA ASP A 72 12.70 18.09 14.82
C ASP A 72 13.92 18.31 15.75
N ASP A 73 14.70 19.37 15.52
CA ASP A 73 15.82 19.76 16.38
C ASP A 73 15.39 20.03 17.82
N TYR A 74 14.25 20.69 18.02
CA TYR A 74 13.68 20.93 19.34
C TYR A 74 13.39 19.61 20.07
N LEU A 75 12.80 18.64 19.39
CA LEU A 75 12.51 17.32 19.96
C LEU A 75 13.79 16.53 20.24
N ILE A 76 14.79 16.58 19.35
CA ILE A 76 16.10 15.92 19.56
C ILE A 76 16.78 16.47 20.81
N ASN A 77 16.88 17.80 20.91
CA ASN A 77 17.55 18.44 22.04
C ASN A 77 16.81 18.17 23.37
N THR A 78 15.48 18.22 23.35
CA THR A 78 14.65 18.09 24.56
C THR A 78 14.57 16.64 25.02
N LEU A 79 14.31 15.71 24.11
CA LEU A 79 13.95 14.32 24.45
C LEU A 79 15.15 13.37 24.39
N ILE A 80 16.02 13.52 23.38
CA ILE A 80 17.14 12.59 23.16
C ILE A 80 18.38 13.08 23.91
N GLN A 81 18.84 14.30 23.66
CA GLN A 81 20.03 14.83 24.34
C GLN A 81 19.73 15.16 25.81
N GLY A 82 18.54 15.69 26.09
CA GLY A 82 18.07 16.07 27.42
C GLY A 82 17.45 14.93 28.24
N TRP A 83 17.48 13.68 27.79
CA TRP A 83 16.67 12.55 28.31
C TRP A 83 16.70 12.40 29.84
N GLN A 84 17.83 12.68 30.49
CA GLN A 84 18.00 12.55 31.94
C GLN A 84 17.14 13.55 32.74
N ALA A 85 16.91 14.74 32.18
CA ALA A 85 16.23 15.84 32.85
C ALA A 85 14.73 15.91 32.52
N VAL A 86 14.26 15.10 31.57
CA VAL A 86 12.87 15.13 31.11
C VAL A 86 11.93 14.74 32.25
N ASN A 87 11.04 15.67 32.62
CA ASN A 87 9.93 15.36 33.52
C ASN A 87 8.77 14.77 32.71
N ARG A 88 8.67 13.44 32.68
CA ARG A 88 7.66 12.72 31.89
C ARG A 88 6.21 13.14 32.19
N ASN A 89 5.90 13.62 33.40
CA ASN A 89 4.56 14.07 33.76
C ASN A 89 4.20 15.47 33.23
N GLN A 90 5.19 16.27 32.84
CA GLN A 90 5.01 17.65 32.38
C GLN A 90 5.38 17.83 30.90
N GLN A 91 6.22 16.96 30.36
CA GLN A 91 6.77 17.10 29.03
C GLN A 91 5.71 17.04 27.93
N GLU A 92 4.74 16.13 28.00
CA GLU A 92 3.66 16.06 26.99
C GLU A 92 2.81 17.33 26.93
N PRO A 93 2.33 17.90 28.05
CA PRO A 93 1.69 19.21 28.06
C PRO A 93 2.55 20.34 27.44
N GLU A 94 3.86 20.34 27.68
CA GLU A 94 4.79 21.32 27.09
C GLU A 94 4.92 21.13 25.58
N LEU A 95 5.11 19.90 25.12
CA LEU A 95 5.15 19.56 23.68
C LEU A 95 3.83 19.92 22.99
N SER A 96 2.70 19.70 23.66
CA SER A 96 1.37 20.04 23.14
C SER A 96 1.20 21.56 23.00
N THR A 97 1.71 22.33 23.96
CA THR A 97 1.70 23.79 23.92
C THR A 97 2.56 24.30 22.77
N GLU A 98 3.77 23.76 22.60
CA GLU A 98 4.65 24.10 21.48
C GLU A 98 4.01 23.76 20.13
N LEU A 99 3.43 22.57 20.01
CA LEU A 99 2.70 22.12 18.83
C LEU A 99 1.55 23.08 18.47
N PHE A 100 0.73 23.46 19.45
CA PHE A 100 -0.38 24.39 19.23
C PHE A 100 0.08 25.81 18.90
N THR A 101 1.19 26.27 19.47
CA THR A 101 1.80 27.55 19.10
C THR A 101 2.18 27.55 17.62
N ARG A 102 2.82 26.48 17.13
CA ARG A 102 3.19 26.34 15.70
C ARG A 102 1.97 26.31 14.79
N LEU A 103 0.91 25.65 15.23
CA LEU A 103 -0.34 25.54 14.45
C LEU A 103 -1.23 26.78 14.51
N SER A 104 -0.99 27.70 15.45
CA SER A 104 -1.88 28.84 15.70
C SER A 104 -2.12 29.75 14.49
N SER A 105 -1.13 29.87 13.60
CA SER A 105 -1.19 30.69 12.40
C SER A 105 -1.54 29.91 11.13
N VAL A 106 -1.75 28.59 11.22
CA VAL A 106 -2.01 27.75 10.04
C VAL A 106 -3.48 27.35 9.98
N ALA A 107 -4.21 27.94 9.04
CA ALA A 107 -5.63 27.64 8.82
C ALA A 107 -5.84 26.19 8.37
N LEU A 108 -7.08 25.68 8.44
CA LEU A 108 -7.52 24.36 7.95
C LEU A 108 -6.91 23.12 8.64
N ILE A 109 -5.81 23.26 9.39
CA ILE A 109 -5.22 22.13 10.10
C ILE A 109 -6.00 21.86 11.39
N ASP A 110 -6.43 20.61 11.56
CA ASP A 110 -7.03 20.16 12.81
C ASP A 110 -5.95 19.96 13.87
N LYS A 111 -5.84 20.93 14.79
CA LYS A 111 -4.91 20.85 15.92
C LYS A 111 -5.14 19.63 16.81
N TYR A 112 -6.37 19.12 16.91
CA TYR A 112 -6.63 17.93 17.71
C TYR A 112 -6.08 16.67 17.06
N GLN A 113 -6.15 16.58 15.72
CA GLN A 113 -5.50 15.51 14.99
C GLN A 113 -3.97 15.53 15.20
N ALA A 114 -3.34 16.71 15.11
CA ALA A 114 -1.92 16.86 15.40
C ALA A 114 -1.57 16.42 16.84
N TYR A 115 -2.41 16.78 17.82
CA TYR A 115 -2.25 16.33 19.20
C TYR A 115 -2.39 14.81 19.34
N GLN A 116 -3.29 14.15 18.59
CA GLN A 116 -3.41 12.69 18.61
C GLN A 116 -2.13 12.02 18.12
N PHE A 117 -1.50 12.51 17.04
CA PHE A 117 -0.20 12.03 16.58
C PHE A 117 0.87 12.17 17.67
N LEU A 118 0.95 13.34 18.31
CA LEU A 118 1.85 13.57 19.43
C LEU A 118 1.58 12.62 20.60
N ASN A 119 0.32 12.46 21.01
CA ASN A 119 -0.07 11.63 22.15
C ASN A 119 0.27 10.15 21.91
N ASN A 120 -0.05 9.64 20.71
CA ASN A 120 0.28 8.27 20.32
C ASN A 120 1.79 8.03 20.39
N GLN A 121 2.57 8.94 19.82
CA GLN A 121 4.02 8.81 19.82
C GLN A 121 4.63 9.02 21.21
N TRP A 122 4.04 9.90 22.02
CA TRP A 122 4.46 10.14 23.39
C TRP A 122 4.35 8.89 24.27
N GLN A 123 3.36 8.01 24.06
CA GLN A 123 3.28 6.75 24.80
C GLN A 123 4.54 5.89 24.61
N VAL A 124 5.08 5.85 23.39
CA VAL A 124 6.33 5.13 23.07
C VAL A 124 7.52 5.82 23.73
N ILE A 125 7.64 7.14 23.54
CA ILE A 125 8.74 7.94 24.07
C ILE A 125 8.79 7.88 25.61
N SER A 126 7.66 8.04 26.27
CA SER A 126 7.55 8.06 27.73
C SER A 126 7.94 6.71 28.36
N ALA A 127 7.55 5.60 27.73
CA ALA A 127 7.93 4.27 28.17
C ALA A 127 9.44 4.02 28.00
N ASP A 128 10.03 4.46 26.89
CA ASP A 128 11.47 4.31 26.70
C ASP A 128 12.28 5.23 27.64
N LEU A 129 11.84 6.48 27.81
CA LEU A 129 12.44 7.42 28.77
C LEU A 129 12.38 6.88 30.19
N GLU A 130 11.31 6.18 30.57
CA GLU A 130 11.23 5.48 31.85
C GLU A 130 12.40 4.52 32.03
N MET A 131 12.54 3.58 31.09
CA MET A 131 13.58 2.56 31.13
C MET A 131 14.97 3.21 31.14
N MET A 132 15.20 4.22 30.31
CA MET A 132 16.48 4.96 30.31
C MET A 132 16.75 5.66 31.65
N GLN A 133 15.75 6.27 32.28
CA GLN A 133 15.89 6.97 33.56
C GLN A 133 16.06 6.02 34.76
N THR A 134 15.47 4.83 34.71
CA THR A 134 15.56 3.84 35.79
C THR A 134 16.80 2.96 35.67
N GLU A 135 17.18 2.57 34.45
CA GLU A 135 18.24 1.57 34.19
C GLU A 135 19.51 2.21 33.60
N GLY A 136 19.44 3.48 33.21
CA GLY A 136 20.53 4.24 32.62
C GLY A 136 20.61 4.09 31.11
N PHE A 137 21.49 4.89 30.48
CA PHE A 137 21.65 4.91 29.02
C PHE A 137 22.05 3.55 28.43
N ALA A 138 22.73 2.70 29.21
CA ALA A 138 23.13 1.36 28.79
C ALA A 138 21.94 0.46 28.41
N ALA A 139 20.74 0.73 28.94
CA ALA A 139 19.51 0.01 28.59
C ALA A 139 19.19 0.09 27.07
N THR A 140 19.60 1.17 26.40
CA THR A 140 19.41 1.34 24.95
C THR A 140 20.19 0.33 24.11
N LYS A 141 21.21 -0.30 24.71
CA LYS A 141 22.13 -1.26 24.08
C LYS A 141 21.89 -2.68 24.58
N GLN A 142 20.78 -2.92 25.28
CA GLN A 142 20.44 -4.22 25.83
C GLN A 142 19.40 -4.95 24.99
N VAL A 143 19.36 -6.26 25.19
CA VAL A 143 18.46 -7.19 24.52
C VAL A 143 17.89 -8.15 25.55
N ASP A 144 16.61 -8.43 25.44
CA ASP A 144 15.89 -9.33 26.33
C ASP A 144 15.56 -10.65 25.62
N PRO A 145 15.56 -11.77 26.35
CA PRO A 145 14.96 -13.01 25.85
C PRO A 145 13.52 -12.77 25.42
N ASN A 146 13.18 -13.15 24.19
CA ASN A 146 11.79 -13.09 23.74
C ASN A 146 11.06 -14.36 24.19
N ILE A 147 10.22 -14.26 25.21
CA ILE A 147 9.47 -15.40 25.77
C ILE A 147 8.08 -15.45 25.14
N VAL A 148 7.75 -16.58 24.52
CA VAL A 148 6.45 -16.82 23.89
C VAL A 148 5.82 -18.10 24.41
N VAL A 149 4.49 -18.10 24.56
CA VAL A 149 3.75 -19.29 24.96
C VAL A 149 3.52 -20.16 23.73
N LYS A 150 4.12 -21.36 23.74
CA LYS A 150 3.92 -22.37 22.69
C LYS A 150 3.28 -23.62 23.28
N LYS A 151 2.40 -24.26 22.51
CA LYS A 151 1.85 -25.58 22.87
C LYS A 151 2.88 -26.66 22.66
N VAL A 152 3.48 -27.13 23.75
CA VAL A 152 4.39 -28.29 23.74
C VAL A 152 3.61 -29.48 24.27
N LYS A 153 3.37 -30.47 23.40
CA LYS A 153 2.61 -31.70 23.73
C LYS A 153 1.20 -31.42 24.31
N GLY A 154 0.52 -30.41 23.76
CA GLY A 154 -0.86 -30.06 24.16
C GLY A 154 -0.98 -29.23 25.44
N LYS A 155 0.14 -28.81 26.05
CA LYS A 155 0.17 -27.88 27.18
C LYS A 155 0.87 -26.58 26.81
N ASP A 156 0.35 -25.48 27.31
CA ASP A 156 0.96 -24.16 27.15
C ASP A 156 2.26 -24.11 27.98
N THR A 157 3.37 -23.81 27.32
CA THR A 157 4.71 -23.71 27.92
C THR A 157 5.38 -22.44 27.44
N GLU A 158 5.97 -21.68 28.35
CA GLU A 158 6.81 -20.53 28.02
C GLU A 158 8.15 -21.02 27.46
N VAL A 159 8.45 -20.62 26.22
CA VAL A 159 9.70 -20.98 25.53
C VAL A 159 10.35 -19.70 25.01
N GLN A 160 11.67 -19.62 25.13
CA GLN A 160 12.42 -18.54 24.50
C GLN A 160 12.45 -18.73 22.98
N ASP A 161 12.00 -17.70 22.26
CA ASP A 161 11.95 -17.62 20.80
C ASP A 161 12.75 -16.41 20.32
N GLY A 162 14.07 -16.55 20.39
CA GLY A 162 15.01 -15.50 20.03
C GLY A 162 15.16 -14.42 21.09
N TRP A 163 15.28 -13.19 20.61
CA TRP A 163 15.67 -12.00 21.37
C TRP A 163 14.87 -10.81 20.85
N LYS A 164 14.59 -9.85 21.72
CA LYS A 164 14.05 -8.54 21.35
C LYS A 164 14.96 -7.46 21.93
N GLY A 165 15.02 -6.30 21.31
CA GLY A 165 15.75 -5.19 21.93
C GLY A 165 15.00 -4.73 23.17
N HIS A 166 15.75 -4.34 24.19
CA HIS A 166 15.19 -3.82 25.43
C HIS A 166 14.48 -2.48 25.18
N ILE A 167 15.13 -1.59 24.42
CA ILE A 167 14.54 -0.35 23.90
C ILE A 167 14.50 -0.36 22.36
N MET A 168 15.59 -0.76 21.70
CA MET A 168 15.71 -0.64 20.23
C MET A 168 14.98 -1.76 19.48
N PRO A 169 13.98 -1.48 18.63
CA PRO A 169 13.34 -2.50 17.81
C PRO A 169 14.33 -3.17 16.86
N PHE A 170 14.28 -4.50 16.75
CA PHE A 170 15.16 -5.26 15.85
C PHE A 170 14.97 -4.83 14.40
N ASP A 171 13.73 -4.67 13.95
CA ASP A 171 13.42 -4.26 12.58
C ASP A 171 14.03 -2.90 12.23
N LEU A 172 14.01 -1.95 13.18
CA LEU A 172 14.62 -0.64 12.99
C LEU A 172 16.13 -0.75 12.85
N VAL A 173 16.79 -1.48 13.76
CA VAL A 173 18.24 -1.69 13.71
C VAL A 173 18.66 -2.41 12.42
N GLN A 174 17.86 -3.38 11.98
CA GLN A 174 18.12 -4.09 10.73
C GLN A 174 18.01 -3.15 9.52
N GLN A 175 16.97 -2.32 9.46
CA GLN A 175 16.78 -1.36 8.36
C GLN A 175 17.90 -0.30 8.32
N THR A 176 18.38 0.15 9.48
CA THR A 176 19.38 1.22 9.56
C THR A 176 20.81 0.70 9.36
N TYR A 177 21.19 -0.41 9.99
CA TYR A 177 22.60 -0.87 10.02
C TYR A 177 22.86 -2.22 9.36
N LEU A 178 21.82 -3.00 9.04
CA LEU A 178 21.93 -4.33 8.43
C LEU A 178 21.11 -4.43 7.13
N SER A 179 20.94 -3.30 6.43
CA SER A 179 20.12 -3.18 5.22
C SER A 179 20.55 -4.15 4.12
N ASP A 180 21.86 -4.40 4.00
CA ASP A 180 22.41 -5.33 2.99
C ASP A 180 22.01 -6.78 3.29
N ASP A 181 22.03 -7.19 4.56
CA ASP A 181 21.62 -8.54 4.97
C ASP A 181 20.09 -8.70 4.78
N LEU A 182 19.31 -7.67 5.12
CA LEU A 182 17.87 -7.63 4.85
C LEU A 182 17.56 -7.74 3.36
N ALA A 183 18.25 -6.98 2.51
CA ALA A 183 18.05 -7.00 1.08
C ALA A 183 18.47 -8.36 0.47
N ALA A 184 19.55 -8.96 0.98
CA ALA A 184 19.97 -10.30 0.58
C ALA A 184 18.93 -11.36 0.95
N LEU A 185 18.35 -11.28 2.14
CA LEU A 185 17.28 -12.17 2.59
C LEU A 185 16.03 -12.01 1.73
N ALA A 186 15.57 -10.77 1.53
CA ALA A 186 14.41 -10.46 0.70
C ALA A 186 14.58 -10.98 -0.74
N LYS A 187 15.78 -10.92 -1.30
CA LYS A 187 16.08 -11.50 -2.62
C LYS A 187 15.89 -13.01 -2.65
N GLN A 188 16.29 -13.72 -1.60
CA GLN A 188 16.09 -15.17 -1.50
C GLN A 188 14.60 -15.52 -1.32
N GLU A 189 13.87 -14.76 -0.51
CA GLU A 189 12.43 -14.94 -0.32
C GLU A 189 11.65 -14.67 -1.61
N ASN A 190 11.98 -13.61 -2.35
CA ASN A 190 11.39 -13.33 -3.65
C ASN A 190 11.67 -14.47 -4.65
N ARG A 191 12.88 -15.04 -4.64
CA ARG A 191 13.21 -16.17 -5.49
C ARG A 191 12.40 -17.43 -5.13
N LEU A 192 12.06 -17.65 -3.86
CA LEU A 192 11.13 -18.74 -3.48
C LEU A 192 9.74 -18.53 -4.09
N VAL A 193 9.23 -17.30 -4.08
CA VAL A 193 7.94 -16.96 -4.71
C VAL A 193 8.01 -17.19 -6.21
N GLU A 194 9.07 -16.72 -6.88
CA GLU A 194 9.29 -16.97 -8.31
C GLU A 194 9.33 -18.46 -8.66
N ILE A 195 10.01 -19.27 -7.85
CA ILE A 195 10.07 -20.72 -8.05
C ILE A 195 8.68 -21.34 -7.94
N ALA A 196 7.88 -20.94 -6.93
CA ALA A 196 6.52 -21.42 -6.77
C ALA A 196 5.66 -21.10 -7.99
N SER A 197 5.64 -19.85 -8.44
CA SER A 197 4.91 -19.44 -9.64
C SER A 197 5.40 -20.16 -10.91
N THR A 198 6.71 -20.37 -11.05
CA THR A 198 7.26 -21.12 -12.19
C THR A 198 6.85 -22.58 -12.16
N LEU A 199 6.77 -23.21 -10.99
CA LEU A 199 6.29 -24.59 -10.86
C LEU A 199 4.80 -24.69 -11.22
N GLU A 200 3.98 -23.73 -10.80
CA GLU A 200 2.57 -23.64 -11.19
C GLU A 200 2.42 -23.49 -12.72
N GLU A 201 3.18 -22.58 -13.34
CA GLU A 201 3.20 -22.41 -14.80
C GLU A 201 3.57 -23.71 -15.54
N ILE A 202 4.61 -24.42 -15.06
CA ILE A 202 5.00 -25.71 -15.66
C ILE A 202 3.85 -26.72 -15.52
N LEU A 203 3.22 -26.81 -14.36
CA LEU A 203 2.11 -27.73 -14.08
C LEU A 203 0.90 -27.44 -14.98
N GLU A 204 0.52 -26.17 -15.14
CA GLU A 204 -0.59 -25.75 -16.01
C GLU A 204 -0.30 -26.03 -17.49
N SER A 205 0.96 -25.94 -17.90
CA SER A 205 1.38 -26.25 -19.26
C SER A 205 1.41 -27.75 -19.59
N LEU A 206 1.26 -28.65 -18.60
CA LEU A 206 1.20 -30.09 -18.84
C LEU A 206 -0.10 -30.47 -19.55
N SER A 207 -0.04 -31.44 -20.45
CA SER A 207 -1.25 -32.00 -21.05
C SER A 207 -2.07 -32.78 -20.00
N GLU A 208 -3.34 -33.04 -20.28
CA GLU A 208 -4.17 -33.84 -19.38
C GLU A 208 -3.63 -35.26 -19.20
N GLU A 209 -3.01 -35.85 -20.22
CA GLU A 209 -2.35 -37.15 -20.13
C GLU A 209 -1.10 -37.10 -19.24
N ASP A 210 -0.30 -36.04 -19.34
CA ASP A 210 0.88 -35.83 -18.49
C ASP A 210 0.50 -35.63 -17.02
N LYS A 211 -0.66 -35.03 -16.74
CA LYS A 211 -1.17 -34.82 -15.38
C LYS A 211 -1.65 -36.11 -14.70
N GLU A 212 -1.86 -37.20 -15.45
CA GLU A 212 -2.14 -38.52 -14.89
C GLU A 212 -0.87 -39.30 -14.51
N GLN A 213 0.31 -38.76 -14.77
CA GLN A 213 1.58 -39.39 -14.41
C GLN A 213 1.87 -39.27 -12.91
N ASP A 214 2.62 -40.23 -12.36
CA ASP A 214 3.03 -40.26 -10.95
C ASP A 214 3.85 -39.02 -10.49
N THR A 215 4.33 -38.21 -11.45
CA THR A 215 5.05 -36.96 -11.15
C THR A 215 4.14 -35.84 -10.68
N VAL A 216 2.82 -35.95 -10.88
CA VAL A 216 1.80 -35.01 -10.43
C VAL A 216 1.01 -35.65 -9.27
N LYS A 217 0.57 -34.82 -8.31
CA LYS A 217 -0.27 -35.31 -7.19
C LYS A 217 -1.66 -35.70 -7.68
N GLU A 218 -2.33 -36.60 -6.96
CA GLU A 218 -3.72 -36.99 -7.23
C GLU A 218 -4.70 -35.81 -7.25
N SER A 219 -4.44 -34.77 -6.46
CA SER A 219 -5.20 -33.51 -6.43
C SER A 219 -5.02 -32.63 -7.67
N LYS A 220 -4.04 -32.93 -8.54
CA LYS A 220 -3.65 -32.16 -9.73
C LYS A 220 -3.29 -30.69 -9.45
N ASP A 221 -2.99 -30.36 -8.20
CA ASP A 221 -2.66 -29.02 -7.72
C ASP A 221 -1.16 -28.83 -7.44
N GLY A 222 -0.33 -29.82 -7.80
CA GLY A 222 1.10 -29.74 -7.58
C GLY A 222 1.87 -30.99 -7.98
N PHE A 223 3.19 -30.87 -7.96
CA PHE A 223 4.10 -31.97 -8.24
C PHE A 223 4.29 -32.92 -7.05
N ALA A 224 4.44 -34.22 -7.35
CA ALA A 224 4.90 -35.22 -6.40
C ALA A 224 6.44 -35.19 -6.34
N ASN A 225 7.01 -34.36 -5.46
CA ASN A 225 8.44 -34.05 -5.40
C ASN A 225 9.38 -35.28 -5.45
N ALA A 226 8.99 -36.40 -4.82
CA ALA A 226 9.81 -37.62 -4.81
C ALA A 226 9.82 -38.32 -6.19
N GLU A 227 8.67 -38.39 -6.86
CA GLU A 227 8.54 -39.03 -8.16
C GLU A 227 9.12 -38.16 -9.27
N VAL A 228 8.93 -36.84 -9.22
CA VAL A 228 9.62 -35.89 -10.11
C VAL A 228 11.15 -36.08 -10.03
N ALA A 229 11.70 -36.20 -8.82
CA ALA A 229 13.14 -36.41 -8.66
C ALA A 229 13.62 -37.75 -9.24
N LYS A 230 12.83 -38.83 -9.13
CA LYS A 230 13.15 -40.13 -9.73
C LYS A 230 13.06 -40.08 -11.25
N ALA A 231 11.96 -39.55 -11.78
CA ALA A 231 11.72 -39.42 -13.22
C ALA A 231 12.79 -38.55 -13.90
N ALA A 232 13.10 -37.38 -13.34
CA ALA A 232 14.14 -36.50 -13.85
C ALA A 232 15.52 -37.18 -13.89
N LYS A 233 15.87 -38.01 -12.90
CA LYS A 233 17.13 -38.78 -12.92
C LYS A 233 17.16 -39.81 -14.04
N ALA A 234 16.05 -40.51 -14.28
CA ALA A 234 15.92 -41.45 -15.38
C ALA A 234 16.04 -40.73 -16.74
N PHE A 235 15.33 -39.62 -16.92
CA PHE A 235 15.37 -38.82 -18.14
C PHE A 235 16.75 -38.22 -18.39
N LEU A 236 17.43 -37.70 -17.38
CA LEU A 236 18.82 -37.20 -17.52
C LEU A 236 19.81 -38.31 -17.89
N LYS A 237 19.57 -39.55 -17.46
CA LYS A 237 20.38 -40.71 -17.87
C LYS A 237 20.13 -41.06 -19.33
N GLU A 238 18.86 -41.13 -19.73
CA GLU A 238 18.45 -41.35 -21.13
C GLU A 238 19.05 -40.30 -22.08
N GLN A 239 19.00 -39.02 -21.66
CA GLN A 239 19.58 -37.88 -22.39
C GLN A 239 21.08 -38.10 -22.68
N LYS A 240 21.82 -38.65 -21.71
CA LYS A 240 23.26 -38.95 -21.83
C LYS A 240 23.53 -40.19 -22.68
N ASP A 241 22.81 -41.28 -22.41
CA ASP A 241 23.02 -42.57 -23.08
C ASP A 241 22.71 -42.46 -24.58
N ASN A 242 21.65 -41.72 -24.94
CA ASN A 242 21.21 -41.53 -26.32
C ASN A 242 21.83 -40.29 -26.99
N LYS A 243 22.56 -39.44 -26.25
CA LYS A 243 23.12 -38.15 -26.73
C LYS A 243 22.08 -37.22 -27.38
N VAL A 244 20.84 -37.27 -26.90
CA VAL A 244 19.74 -36.40 -27.34
C VAL A 244 19.59 -35.27 -26.33
N LYS A 245 19.09 -34.09 -26.72
CA LYS A 245 18.75 -33.02 -25.78
C LYS A 245 17.23 -32.83 -25.73
N PHE A 246 16.61 -33.04 -24.57
CA PHE A 246 15.21 -32.70 -24.38
C PHE A 246 15.01 -31.19 -24.28
N THR A 247 13.92 -30.70 -24.88
CA THR A 247 13.55 -29.29 -24.95
C THR A 247 12.04 -29.15 -24.78
N GLU A 248 11.59 -28.15 -24.02
CA GLU A 248 10.16 -27.95 -23.69
C GLU A 248 9.32 -27.61 -24.94
N GLU A 249 9.93 -26.98 -25.94
CA GLU A 249 9.32 -26.62 -27.22
C GLU A 249 9.28 -27.77 -28.25
N SER A 250 9.67 -28.98 -27.84
CA SER A 250 9.66 -30.14 -28.73
C SER A 250 8.23 -30.43 -29.22
N PRO A 251 8.03 -30.67 -30.53
CA PRO A 251 6.73 -31.10 -31.06
C PRO A 251 6.36 -32.53 -30.61
N GLU A 252 7.34 -33.31 -30.15
CA GLU A 252 7.12 -34.63 -29.55
C GLU A 252 6.68 -34.47 -28.08
N PRO A 253 5.44 -34.86 -27.72
CA PRO A 253 4.89 -34.65 -26.37
C PRO A 253 5.74 -35.28 -25.26
N GLU A 254 6.23 -36.50 -25.48
CA GLU A 254 7.08 -37.22 -24.52
C GLU A 254 8.38 -36.47 -24.24
N VAL A 255 9.01 -35.89 -25.26
CA VAL A 255 10.25 -35.11 -25.12
C VAL A 255 9.99 -33.79 -24.38
N SER A 256 8.87 -33.12 -24.69
CA SER A 256 8.45 -31.90 -23.99
C SER A 256 8.19 -32.17 -22.51
N TYR A 257 7.43 -33.22 -22.20
CA TYR A 257 7.18 -33.66 -20.82
C TYR A 257 8.47 -33.97 -20.06
N LYS A 258 9.38 -34.79 -20.63
CA LYS A 258 10.68 -35.10 -20.02
C LYS A 258 11.48 -33.83 -19.70
N ALA A 259 11.49 -32.85 -20.59
CA ALA A 259 12.17 -31.57 -20.36
C ALA A 259 11.56 -30.77 -19.20
N LYS A 260 10.21 -30.66 -19.16
CA LYS A 260 9.46 -29.98 -18.10
C LYS A 260 9.69 -30.62 -16.73
N ILE A 261 9.68 -31.95 -16.64
CA ILE A 261 9.98 -32.69 -15.40
C ILE A 261 11.42 -32.48 -14.93
N ILE A 262 12.40 -32.42 -15.85
CA ILE A 262 13.79 -32.09 -15.49
C ILE A 262 13.88 -30.67 -14.94
N ARG A 263 13.20 -29.68 -15.55
CA ARG A 263 13.15 -28.30 -15.04
C ARG A 263 12.46 -28.22 -13.68
N ALA A 264 11.30 -28.84 -13.53
CA ALA A 264 10.57 -28.91 -12.27
C ALA A 264 11.42 -29.54 -11.14
N SER A 265 12.14 -30.62 -11.44
CA SER A 265 13.07 -31.26 -10.49
C SER A 265 14.18 -30.32 -10.01
N LYS A 266 14.80 -29.56 -10.93
CA LYS A 266 15.81 -28.56 -10.57
C LYS A 266 15.24 -27.46 -9.68
N LEU A 267 14.05 -26.95 -10.01
CA LEU A 267 13.36 -25.92 -9.24
C LEU A 267 12.96 -26.41 -7.85
N ILE A 268 12.50 -27.66 -7.72
CA ILE A 268 12.18 -28.29 -6.43
C ILE A 268 13.43 -28.45 -5.56
N ASP A 269 14.57 -28.81 -6.15
CA ASP A 269 15.84 -28.92 -5.42
C ASP A 269 16.38 -27.54 -5.01
N GLU A 270 16.26 -26.53 -5.89
CA GLU A 270 16.55 -25.13 -5.57
C GLU A 270 15.67 -24.61 -4.43
N ASP A 271 14.34 -24.83 -4.49
CA ASP A 271 13.38 -24.45 -3.44
C ASP A 271 13.75 -25.04 -2.08
N LYS A 272 14.07 -26.34 -2.02
CA LYS A 272 14.49 -26.99 -0.76
C LYS A 272 15.79 -26.40 -0.21
N ALA A 273 16.78 -26.17 -1.07
CA ALA A 273 18.06 -25.60 -0.66
C ALA A 273 17.88 -24.15 -0.18
N LEU A 274 17.08 -23.37 -0.91
CA LEU A 274 16.84 -21.96 -0.64
C LEU A 274 15.98 -21.77 0.61
N LYS A 275 14.96 -22.61 0.86
CA LYS A 275 14.20 -22.62 2.13
C LYS A 275 15.10 -22.81 3.34
N LYS A 276 16.08 -23.72 3.24
CA LYS A 276 17.07 -23.91 4.29
C LYS A 276 17.97 -22.68 4.44
N ALA A 277 18.48 -22.15 3.32
CA ALA A 277 19.34 -20.97 3.32
C ALA A 277 18.64 -19.73 3.91
N VAL A 278 17.38 -19.49 3.56
CA VAL A 278 16.54 -18.42 4.12
C VAL A 278 16.38 -18.57 5.62
N LYS A 279 16.06 -19.77 6.11
CA LYS A 279 15.95 -20.02 7.55
C LYS A 279 17.27 -19.77 8.29
N ASP A 280 18.38 -20.25 7.73
CA ASP A 280 19.71 -20.06 8.31
C ASP A 280 20.11 -18.56 8.29
N ALA A 281 19.78 -17.84 7.21
CA ALA A 281 20.01 -16.41 7.07
C ALA A 281 19.14 -15.57 8.02
N GLN A 282 17.86 -15.94 8.24
CA GLN A 282 16.99 -15.31 9.23
C GLN A 282 17.57 -15.45 10.64
N ILE A 283 18.05 -16.64 11.03
CA ILE A 283 18.70 -16.86 12.33
C ILE A 283 19.98 -16.04 12.44
N ALA A 284 20.80 -16.02 11.37
CA ALA A 284 22.04 -15.26 11.34
C ALA A 284 21.78 -13.74 11.45
N LEU A 285 20.82 -13.20 10.71
CA LEU A 285 20.40 -11.80 10.78
C LEU A 285 19.88 -11.46 12.18
N HIS A 286 19.06 -12.32 12.78
CA HIS A 286 18.55 -12.14 14.14
C HIS A 286 19.67 -12.03 15.17
N LEU A 287 20.63 -12.96 15.13
CA LEU A 287 21.79 -12.93 16.03
C LEU A 287 22.72 -11.74 15.75
N LYS A 288 22.91 -11.39 14.47
CA LYS A 288 23.70 -10.21 14.08
C LYS A 288 23.06 -8.93 14.61
N THR A 289 21.74 -8.81 14.53
CA THR A 289 20.96 -7.69 15.08
C THR A 289 21.18 -7.56 16.58
N LYS A 290 21.10 -8.68 17.32
CA LYS A 290 21.41 -8.73 18.75
C LYS A 290 22.79 -8.15 19.05
N THR A 291 23.82 -8.67 18.38
CA THR A 291 25.20 -8.21 18.58
C THR A 291 25.42 -6.75 18.14
N THR A 292 24.65 -6.29 17.15
CA THR A 292 24.68 -4.91 16.68
C THR A 292 24.14 -3.97 17.75
N ILE A 293 22.99 -4.29 18.36
CA ILE A 293 22.41 -3.53 19.48
C ILE A 293 23.39 -3.45 20.66
N GLU A 294 23.97 -4.59 21.05
CA GLU A 294 24.95 -4.66 22.15
C GLU A 294 26.24 -3.86 21.87
N GLY A 295 26.52 -3.57 20.60
CA GLY A 295 27.71 -2.86 20.13
C GLY A 295 27.47 -1.40 19.67
N LEU A 296 26.26 -0.86 19.81
CA LEU A 296 25.96 0.50 19.34
C LEU A 296 26.81 1.56 20.05
N THR A 297 27.29 2.55 19.29
CA THR A 297 27.85 3.78 19.87
C THR A 297 26.74 4.69 20.41
N ASP A 298 27.09 5.66 21.24
CA ASP A 298 26.10 6.62 21.77
C ASP A 298 25.47 7.45 20.65
N ASP A 299 26.25 7.82 19.63
CA ASP A 299 25.75 8.54 18.46
C ASP A 299 24.76 7.69 17.64
N GLN A 300 25.06 6.40 17.47
CA GLN A 300 24.15 5.45 16.79
C GLN A 300 22.86 5.22 17.59
N VAL A 301 22.95 5.19 18.92
CA VAL A 301 21.76 5.16 19.78
C VAL A 301 20.92 6.41 19.56
N ASN A 302 21.53 7.60 19.55
CA ASN A 302 20.80 8.86 19.34
C ASN A 302 20.13 8.91 17.96
N GLU A 303 20.79 8.42 16.92
CA GLU A 303 20.21 8.27 15.57
C GLU A 303 19.01 7.31 15.60
N LEU A 304 19.13 6.14 16.20
CA LEU A 304 18.02 5.18 16.31
C LEU A 304 16.87 5.73 17.17
N LEU A 305 17.15 6.47 18.24
CA LEU A 305 16.12 7.15 19.04
C LEU A 305 15.42 8.22 18.18
N HIS A 306 16.14 8.97 17.35
CA HIS A 306 15.53 9.93 16.42
C HIS A 306 14.61 9.23 15.41
N LEU A 307 15.05 8.12 14.82
CA LEU A 307 14.26 7.32 13.90
C LEU A 307 13.05 6.64 14.58
N LYS A 308 13.18 6.24 15.85
CA LYS A 308 12.10 5.61 16.62
C LYS A 308 11.09 6.62 17.15
N TRP A 309 11.57 7.73 17.70
CA TRP A 309 10.78 8.68 18.52
C TRP A 309 10.24 9.85 17.71
N ILE A 310 11.04 10.43 16.84
CA ILE A 310 10.75 11.73 16.27
C ILE A 310 10.32 11.59 14.82
N THR A 311 11.04 10.78 14.03
CA THR A 311 10.74 10.57 12.61
C THR A 311 9.28 10.20 12.35
N PRO A 312 8.64 9.26 13.10
CA PRO A 312 7.23 8.92 12.86
C PRO A 312 6.29 10.11 13.06
N LEU A 313 6.46 10.85 14.15
CA LEU A 313 5.67 12.04 14.45
C LEU A 313 5.88 13.14 13.40
N SER A 314 7.13 13.39 13.03
CA SER A 314 7.49 14.39 12.01
C SER A 314 6.87 14.04 10.65
N LEU A 315 6.82 12.76 10.28
CA LEU A 315 6.17 12.29 9.05
C LEU A 315 4.65 12.47 9.09
N GLU A 316 3.99 12.10 10.20
CA GLU A 316 2.54 12.27 10.35
C GLU A 316 2.14 13.75 10.29
N LEU A 317 2.90 14.62 10.96
CA LEU A 317 2.68 16.07 10.92
C LEU A 317 2.93 16.65 9.52
N ALA A 318 4.05 16.31 8.89
CA ALA A 318 4.38 16.79 7.54
C ALA A 318 3.34 16.36 6.48
N ALA A 319 2.63 15.26 6.69
CA ALA A 319 1.57 14.80 5.80
C ALA A 319 0.24 15.57 5.95
N MET A 320 0.02 16.30 7.07
CA MET A 320 -1.26 16.94 7.36
C MET A 320 -1.72 17.95 6.29
N PRO A 321 -0.88 18.88 5.80
CA PRO A 321 -1.30 19.83 4.76
C PRO A 321 -1.74 19.12 3.49
N SER A 322 -0.96 18.11 3.06
CA SER A 322 -1.28 17.32 1.87
C SER A 322 -2.57 16.53 2.04
N ALA A 323 -2.87 16.03 3.24
CA ALA A 323 -4.14 15.37 3.54
C ALA A 323 -5.34 16.32 3.40
N VAL A 324 -5.22 17.55 3.91
CA VAL A 324 -6.25 18.60 3.77
C VAL A 324 -6.50 18.92 2.29
N ILE A 325 -5.45 19.08 1.49
CA ILE A 325 -5.57 19.36 0.05
C ILE A 325 -6.17 18.16 -0.70
N THR A 326 -5.75 16.94 -0.38
CA THR A 326 -6.31 15.71 -0.97
C THR A 326 -7.81 15.59 -0.66
N GLN A 327 -8.21 15.91 0.56
CA GLN A 327 -9.62 15.91 0.96
C GLN A 327 -10.43 16.98 0.22
N LEU A 328 -9.88 18.18 0.02
CA LEU A 328 -10.51 19.22 -0.80
C LEU A 328 -10.68 18.74 -2.25
N THR A 329 -9.61 18.24 -2.86
CA THR A 329 -9.62 17.72 -4.23
C THR A 329 -10.66 16.62 -4.40
N SER A 330 -10.71 15.65 -3.48
CA SER A 330 -11.70 14.58 -3.53
C SER A 330 -13.13 15.10 -3.44
N GLN A 331 -13.40 16.12 -2.61
CA GLN A 331 -14.74 16.70 -2.48
C GLN A 331 -15.15 17.51 -3.71
N VAL A 332 -14.25 18.31 -4.27
CA VAL A 332 -14.50 19.04 -5.53
C VAL A 332 -14.71 18.07 -6.69
N GLN A 333 -13.90 17.01 -6.77
CA GLN A 333 -14.06 15.95 -7.76
C GLN A 333 -15.41 15.25 -7.61
N ALA A 334 -15.79 14.87 -6.39
CA ALA A 334 -17.10 14.25 -6.14
C ALA A 334 -18.27 15.16 -6.57
N LEU A 335 -18.18 16.48 -6.36
CA LEU A 335 -19.17 17.43 -6.87
C LEU A 335 -19.18 17.46 -8.40
N ALA A 336 -18.01 17.53 -9.03
CA ALA A 336 -17.88 17.50 -10.49
C ALA A 336 -18.50 16.23 -11.09
N ASP A 337 -18.21 15.07 -10.51
CA ASP A 337 -18.72 13.76 -10.91
C ASP A 337 -20.24 13.67 -10.77
N LYS A 338 -20.77 14.09 -9.62
CA LYS A 338 -22.19 14.04 -9.29
C LYS A 338 -23.05 14.86 -10.26
N TYR A 339 -22.51 15.96 -10.79
CA TYR A 339 -23.22 16.87 -11.68
C TYR A 339 -22.72 16.86 -13.13
N ALA A 340 -21.82 15.93 -13.48
CA ALA A 340 -21.25 15.81 -14.84
C ALA A 340 -22.28 15.37 -15.88
N VAL A 341 -23.24 14.53 -15.47
CA VAL A 341 -24.29 14.01 -16.35
C VAL A 341 -25.54 14.85 -16.17
N THR A 342 -25.92 15.58 -17.22
CA THR A 342 -27.12 16.42 -17.23
C THR A 342 -28.36 15.63 -17.59
N TYR A 343 -29.54 16.02 -17.08
CA TYR A 343 -30.80 15.42 -17.54
C TYR A 343 -30.98 15.58 -19.06
N SER A 344 -30.49 16.68 -19.64
CA SER A 344 -30.50 16.87 -21.10
C SER A 344 -29.59 15.89 -21.84
N GLN A 345 -28.42 15.52 -21.30
CA GLN A 345 -27.58 14.49 -21.91
C GLN A 345 -28.26 13.13 -21.83
N VAL A 346 -28.81 12.76 -20.68
CA VAL A 346 -29.55 11.49 -20.53
C VAL A 346 -30.78 11.46 -21.44
N ALA A 347 -31.53 12.56 -21.54
CA ALA A 347 -32.68 12.65 -22.44
C ALA A 347 -32.27 12.59 -23.91
N ASN A 348 -31.14 13.20 -24.28
CA ASN A 348 -30.59 13.10 -25.63
C ASN A 348 -30.08 11.67 -25.93
N GLU A 349 -29.39 11.03 -25.00
CA GLU A 349 -28.93 9.63 -25.13
C GLU A 349 -30.10 8.66 -25.25
N ILE A 350 -31.16 8.83 -24.44
CA ILE A 350 -32.41 8.08 -24.57
C ILE A 350 -32.97 8.27 -25.97
N LYS A 351 -33.12 9.52 -26.43
CA LYS A 351 -33.65 9.81 -27.76
C LYS A 351 -32.79 9.20 -28.88
N THR A 352 -31.47 9.30 -28.78
CA THR A 352 -30.55 8.69 -29.75
C THR A 352 -30.67 7.17 -29.76
N THR A 353 -30.71 6.53 -28.58
CA THR A 353 -30.85 5.07 -28.45
C THR A 353 -32.21 4.58 -28.94
N GLU A 354 -33.29 5.32 -28.64
CA GLU A 354 -34.64 5.05 -29.15
C GLU A 354 -34.67 5.10 -30.68
N GLN A 355 -33.96 6.05 -31.28
CA GLN A 355 -33.89 6.20 -32.73
C GLN A 355 -33.05 5.08 -33.38
N GLU A 356 -31.91 4.71 -32.81
CA GLU A 356 -31.09 3.58 -33.25
C GLU A 356 -31.86 2.25 -33.16
N LEU A 357 -32.58 2.01 -32.04
CA LEU A 357 -33.41 0.83 -31.86
C LEU A 357 -34.55 0.77 -32.89
N ALA A 358 -35.20 1.90 -33.15
CA ALA A 358 -36.27 2.01 -34.12
C ALA A 358 -35.76 1.73 -35.55
N ASP A 359 -34.53 2.15 -35.88
CA ASP A 359 -33.91 1.86 -37.16
C ASP A 359 -33.53 0.37 -37.30
N MET A 360 -32.97 -0.25 -36.25
CA MET A 360 -32.72 -1.71 -36.22
C MET A 360 -34.00 -2.54 -36.35
N MET A 361 -35.10 -2.09 -35.74
CA MET A 361 -36.40 -2.74 -35.87
C MET A 361 -36.97 -2.65 -37.28
N GLY A 362 -36.70 -1.56 -38.00
CA GLY A 362 -37.09 -1.39 -39.40
C GLY A 362 -36.41 -2.37 -40.37
N GLU A 363 -35.31 -2.99 -39.95
CA GLU A 363 -34.58 -4.00 -40.72
C GLU A 363 -35.10 -5.44 -40.48
N LEU A 364 -35.96 -5.64 -39.48
CA LEU A 364 -36.54 -6.94 -39.17
C LEU A 364 -37.69 -7.28 -40.13
N THR A 365 -37.83 -8.57 -40.45
CA THR A 365 -38.88 -9.07 -41.36
C THR A 365 -39.70 -10.17 -40.66
N GLY A 366 -41.00 -10.21 -40.92
CA GLY A 366 -41.95 -11.12 -40.29
C GLY A 366 -43.19 -11.36 -41.14
N ASN A 367 -44.20 -12.05 -40.59
CA ASN A 367 -45.50 -12.18 -41.25
C ASN A 367 -46.28 -10.84 -41.19
N GLU A 368 -47.41 -10.75 -41.89
CA GLU A 368 -48.17 -9.49 -42.01
C GLU A 368 -48.59 -8.87 -40.67
N PHE A 369 -48.93 -9.69 -39.67
CA PHE A 369 -49.29 -9.22 -38.33
C PHE A 369 -48.06 -8.74 -37.55
N ASP A 370 -46.93 -9.45 -37.68
CA ASP A 370 -45.68 -9.06 -37.04
C ASP A 370 -45.16 -7.74 -37.62
N MET A 371 -45.26 -7.54 -38.95
CA MET A 371 -44.85 -6.30 -39.60
C MET A 371 -45.70 -5.10 -39.18
N GLN A 372 -46.99 -5.30 -38.91
CA GLN A 372 -47.86 -4.24 -38.36
C GLN A 372 -47.47 -3.91 -36.91
N GLY A 373 -47.20 -4.91 -36.07
CA GLY A 373 -46.75 -4.70 -34.70
C GLY A 373 -45.38 -4.00 -34.62
N LEU A 374 -44.44 -4.36 -35.50
CA LEU A 374 -43.13 -3.69 -35.60
C LEU A 374 -43.28 -2.23 -36.02
N ALA A 375 -44.18 -1.92 -36.96
CA ALA A 375 -44.45 -0.55 -37.40
C ALA A 375 -45.05 0.32 -36.28
N GLU A 376 -46.02 -0.20 -35.53
CA GLU A 376 -46.62 0.53 -34.39
C GLU A 376 -45.59 0.79 -33.27
N LEU A 377 -44.78 -0.21 -32.93
CA LEU A 377 -43.76 -0.08 -31.89
C LEU A 377 -42.62 0.88 -32.32
N THR A 378 -42.28 0.91 -33.61
CA THR A 378 -41.33 1.87 -34.19
C THR A 378 -41.86 3.32 -34.13
N SER A 379 -43.15 3.54 -34.42
CA SER A 379 -43.80 4.86 -34.29
C SER A 379 -43.76 5.36 -32.84
N LEU A 380 -44.03 4.46 -31.90
CA LEU A 380 -44.04 4.77 -30.47
C LEU A 380 -42.66 5.17 -29.95
N LEU A 381 -41.59 4.52 -30.42
CA LEU A 381 -40.20 4.88 -30.09
C LEU A 381 -39.74 6.19 -30.74
N LYS A 382 -40.23 6.52 -31.94
CA LYS A 382 -39.92 7.81 -32.60
C LYS A 382 -40.76 8.99 -32.08
N GLY A 383 -41.77 8.71 -31.26
CA GLY A 383 -42.68 9.69 -30.70
C GLY A 383 -43.63 10.30 -31.74
N GLU A 384 -43.94 9.54 -32.79
CA GLU A 384 -44.83 9.92 -33.91
C GLU A 384 -46.26 9.41 -33.73
#